data_AF-A0A1H0FQ30-F1
#
_entry.id   AF-A0A1H0FQ30-F1
#
_cell.length_a   1.000
_cell.length_b   1.000
_cell.length_c   1.000
_cell.angle_alpha   90.00
_cell.angle_beta   90.00
_cell.angle_gamma   90.00
#
_symmetry.space_group_name_H-M   'P 1'
#
loop_
_entity.id
_entity.type
_entity.pdbx_description
1 polymer ?
#
loop_
_entity_poly.entity_id
_entity_poly.type
_entity_poly.pdbx_seq_one_letter_code
_entity_poly.pdbx_strand_id
1 'polypeptide(L)'
;MDIHIIEPDIALPTLRAFMVKMTLFSFKGRKGVEVHLYRSFWPKEEEKDFLWENILEDTDLPKPKLQDAKDIVLESFLPEERDMLIDYLKSRYESRIKEIISAPLEFPIPSGLVPLWKMPEDENFGRIYLDRAPNYSLPFKVRGFYDLNSAPPLMDEK
;
A
#
# COMPACT_ATOMS: atom_id res chain seq x y z
N MET A 1 -9.67 1.32 -17.22
CA MET A 1 -9.10 1.05 -15.90
C MET A 1 -9.80 -0.17 -15.36
N ASP A 2 -9.06 -1.24 -15.09
CA ASP A 2 -9.59 -2.47 -14.51
C ASP A 2 -9.46 -2.44 -12.98
N ILE A 3 -10.41 -3.05 -12.27
CA ILE A 3 -10.42 -3.07 -10.81
C ILE A 3 -10.67 -4.50 -10.34
N HIS A 4 -9.75 -5.00 -9.54
CA HIS A 4 -9.81 -6.34 -8.95
C HIS A 4 -9.80 -6.21 -7.43
N ILE A 5 -10.87 -6.64 -6.79
CA ILE A 5 -10.97 -6.74 -5.34
C ILE A 5 -10.99 -8.22 -5.00
N ILE A 6 -9.93 -8.69 -4.34
CA ILE A 6 -9.80 -10.05 -3.86
C ILE A 6 -10.32 -10.05 -2.42
N GLU A 7 -11.38 -10.81 -2.19
CA GLU A 7 -11.93 -11.03 -0.86
C GLU A 7 -11.12 -12.13 -0.15
N PRO A 8 -11.00 -12.07 1.18
CA PRO A 8 -10.29 -13.10 1.93
C PRO A 8 -11.08 -14.42 1.93
N ASP A 9 -10.39 -15.53 1.68
CA ASP A 9 -10.98 -16.87 1.70
C ASP A 9 -11.27 -17.36 3.13
N ILE A 10 -10.66 -16.73 4.14
CA ILE A 10 -10.77 -17.06 5.56
C ILE A 10 -11.01 -15.79 6.39
N ALA A 11 -11.53 -15.96 7.61
CA ALA A 11 -11.66 -14.85 8.54
C ALA A 11 -10.28 -14.27 8.87
N LEU A 12 -10.13 -12.95 8.69
CA LEU A 12 -8.89 -12.23 8.97
C LEU A 12 -8.75 -11.95 10.47
N PRO A 13 -7.52 -11.96 11.03
CA PRO A 13 -7.29 -11.66 12.44
C PRO A 13 -7.52 -10.18 12.79
N THR A 14 -7.62 -9.30 11.78
CA THR A 14 -7.97 -7.88 11.92
C THR A 14 -8.66 -7.36 10.66
N LEU A 15 -9.48 -6.31 10.80
CA LEU A 15 -10.09 -5.61 9.66
C LEU A 15 -9.09 -4.75 8.90
N ARG A 16 -8.04 -4.26 9.58
CA ARG A 16 -6.99 -3.47 8.94
C ARG A 16 -6.00 -4.42 8.27
N ALA A 17 -6.36 -4.83 7.07
CA ALA A 17 -5.68 -5.91 6.37
C ALA A 17 -5.63 -5.73 4.85
N PHE A 18 -6.29 -4.72 4.27
CA PHE A 18 -6.35 -4.60 2.82
C PHE A 18 -5.17 -3.80 2.30
N MET A 19 -4.40 -4.42 1.41
CA MET A 19 -3.45 -3.73 0.57
C MET A 19 -4.16 -3.22 -0.69
N VAL A 20 -3.68 -2.10 -1.22
CA VAL A 20 -4.10 -1.58 -2.52
C VAL A 20 -2.86 -1.27 -3.33
N LYS A 21 -2.78 -1.80 -4.54
CA LYS A 21 -1.79 -1.40 -5.54
C LYS A 21 -2.47 -0.91 -6.80
N MET A 22 -1.83 0.02 -7.50
CA MET A 22 -2.30 0.50 -8.79
C MET A 22 -1.18 0.39 -9.83
N THR A 23 -1.56 0.10 -11.06
CA THR A 23 -0.63 0.07 -12.20
C THR A 23 -0.90 1.30 -13.06
N LEU A 24 0.12 2.13 -13.27
CA LEU A 24 0.04 3.31 -14.13
C LEU A 24 0.30 2.94 -15.58
N PHE A 25 -0.42 3.56 -16.54
CA PHE A 25 -0.16 3.35 -17.97
C PHE A 25 1.30 3.68 -18.32
N SER A 26 1.76 4.84 -17.87
CA SER A 26 3.13 5.31 -18.05
C SER A 26 3.53 6.21 -16.88
N PHE A 27 4.75 6.07 -16.39
CA PHE A 27 5.29 6.93 -15.34
C PHE A 27 6.81 6.99 -15.44
N LYS A 28 7.39 8.20 -15.38
CA LYS A 28 8.85 8.45 -15.43
C LYS A 28 9.60 7.63 -16.51
N GLY A 29 9.10 7.61 -17.75
CA GLY A 29 9.79 6.90 -18.85
C GLY A 29 9.52 5.40 -18.92
N ARG A 30 8.79 4.82 -17.98
CA ARG A 30 8.44 3.39 -17.91
C ARG A 30 6.96 3.16 -18.17
N LYS A 31 6.60 2.00 -18.74
CA LYS A 31 5.22 1.58 -18.98
C LYS A 31 4.80 0.56 -17.91
N GLY A 32 3.56 0.62 -17.45
CA GLY A 32 3.01 -0.36 -16.50
C GLY A 32 3.68 -0.33 -15.13
N VAL A 33 4.01 0.86 -14.61
CA VAL A 33 4.65 0.99 -13.30
C VAL A 33 3.66 0.63 -12.20
N GLU A 34 4.01 -0.35 -11.37
CA GLU A 34 3.25 -0.71 -10.17
C GLU A 34 3.56 0.26 -9.02
N VAL A 35 2.51 0.69 -8.33
CA VAL A 35 2.57 1.57 -7.18
C VAL A 35 1.80 0.92 -6.03
N HIS A 36 2.52 0.60 -4.95
CA HIS A 36 1.94 0.09 -3.72
C HIS A 36 1.47 1.24 -2.86
N LEU A 37 0.16 1.31 -2.62
CA LEU A 37 -0.44 2.37 -1.82
C LEU A 37 -0.45 1.96 -0.35
N TYR A 38 -0.19 2.93 0.51
CA TYR A 38 -0.16 2.74 1.95
C TYR A 38 -0.68 3.98 2.67
N ARG A 39 -1.31 3.76 3.82
CA ARG A 39 -1.65 4.80 4.76
C ARG A 39 -0.35 5.35 5.33
N SER A 40 -0.07 6.65 5.20
CA SER A 40 1.23 7.23 5.59
C SER A 40 1.25 7.85 6.99
N PHE A 41 0.13 7.79 7.70
CA PHE A 41 -0.02 8.38 9.02
C PHE A 41 -1.18 7.73 9.77
N TRP A 42 -0.97 7.48 11.06
CA TRP A 42 -1.98 7.00 11.99
C TRP A 42 -1.67 7.48 13.41
N PRO A 43 -2.67 7.66 14.28
CA PRO A 43 -2.49 7.86 15.71
C PRO A 43 -1.78 6.66 16.35
N LYS A 44 -0.88 6.91 17.31
CA LYS A 44 -0.17 5.84 18.03
C LYS A 44 -1.09 4.99 18.89
N GLU A 45 -2.24 5.54 19.25
CA GLU A 45 -3.24 4.88 20.07
C GLU A 45 -3.86 3.69 19.34
N GLU A 46 -3.96 3.73 18.00
CA GLU A 46 -4.48 2.60 17.20
C GLU A 46 -3.70 1.31 17.45
N GLU A 47 -2.40 1.39 17.77
CA GLU A 47 -1.58 0.20 18.03
C GLU A 47 -2.08 -0.68 19.19
N LYS A 48 -2.90 -0.12 20.08
CA LYS A 48 -3.42 -0.82 21.27
C LYS A 48 -4.65 -1.66 20.96
N ASP A 49 -5.28 -1.45 19.82
CA ASP A 49 -6.53 -2.12 19.45
C ASP A 49 -6.30 -3.50 18.81
N PHE A 50 -5.03 -3.89 18.62
CA PHE A 50 -4.63 -5.12 17.94
C PHE A 50 -4.16 -6.19 18.92
N LEU A 51 -4.65 -7.42 18.72
CA LEU A 51 -4.11 -8.64 19.32
C LEU A 51 -2.93 -9.13 18.48
N TRP A 52 -1.76 -8.54 18.71
CA TRP A 52 -0.57 -8.75 17.88
C TRP A 52 -0.11 -10.21 17.79
N GLU A 53 -0.37 -11.01 18.83
CA GLU A 53 -0.09 -12.45 18.87
C GLU A 53 -0.84 -13.28 17.81
N ASN A 54 -1.96 -12.77 17.29
CA ASN A 54 -2.74 -13.43 16.23
C ASN A 54 -2.43 -12.88 14.83
N ILE A 55 -1.61 -11.83 14.76
CA ILE A 55 -1.38 -11.04 13.54
C ILE A 55 0.06 -11.23 13.07
N LEU A 56 1.02 -11.25 13.99
CA LEU A 56 2.45 -11.35 13.69
C LEU A 56 2.94 -12.79 13.86
N GLU A 57 3.88 -13.20 13.01
CA GLU A 57 4.51 -14.52 13.11
C GLU A 57 5.34 -14.66 14.40
N ASP A 58 6.04 -13.59 14.79
CA ASP A 58 6.89 -13.54 15.97
C ASP A 58 6.73 -12.20 16.71
N THR A 59 6.26 -12.27 17.95
CA THR A 59 6.11 -11.11 18.84
C THR A 59 7.29 -10.88 19.77
N ASP A 60 8.26 -11.82 19.85
CA ASP A 60 9.46 -11.74 20.70
C ASP A 60 10.67 -11.12 19.96
N LEU A 61 10.39 -10.41 18.86
CA LEU A 61 11.41 -9.71 18.08
C LEU A 61 12.00 -8.51 18.84
N PRO A 62 13.26 -8.13 18.54
CA PRO A 62 13.81 -6.85 18.98
C PRO A 62 12.89 -5.69 18.60
N LYS A 63 12.70 -4.72 19.51
CA LYS A 63 11.75 -3.60 19.37
C LYS A 63 11.69 -2.95 17.97
N PRO A 64 12.82 -2.64 17.29
CA PRO A 64 12.75 -2.04 15.95
C PRO A 64 12.06 -2.94 14.93
N LYS A 65 12.38 -4.24 14.92
CA LYS A 65 11.80 -5.24 14.00
C LYS A 65 10.35 -5.53 14.34
N LEU A 66 10.02 -5.57 15.63
CA LEU A 66 8.63 -5.70 16.07
C LEU A 66 7.79 -4.50 15.58
N GLN A 67 8.34 -3.29 15.67
CA GLN A 67 7.66 -2.10 15.15
C GLN A 67 7.51 -2.15 13.63
N ASP A 68 8.51 -2.61 12.88
CA ASP A 68 8.42 -2.78 11.42
C ASP A 68 7.23 -3.68 11.04
N ALA A 69 7.06 -4.81 11.74
CA ALA A 69 5.96 -5.73 11.48
C ALA A 69 4.58 -5.11 11.81
N LYS A 70 4.49 -4.33 12.90
CA LYS A 70 3.27 -3.58 13.25
C LYS A 70 2.95 -2.50 12.24
N ASP A 71 3.97 -1.77 11.79
CA ASP A 71 3.82 -0.68 10.82
C ASP A 71 3.23 -1.21 9.51
N ILE A 72 3.61 -2.40 9.05
CA ILE A 72 3.04 -3.03 7.83
C ILE A 72 1.52 -3.21 7.94
N VAL A 73 1.04 -3.65 9.11
CA VAL A 73 -0.40 -3.76 9.36
C VAL A 73 -1.04 -2.39 9.38
N LEU A 74 -0.44 -1.41 10.05
CA LEU A 74 -0.98 -0.05 10.19
C LEU A 74 -0.97 0.76 8.89
N GLU A 75 -0.08 0.43 7.96
CA GLU A 75 -0.03 0.94 6.60
C GLU A 75 -1.17 0.42 5.71
N SER A 76 -1.76 -0.72 6.06
CA SER A 76 -2.88 -1.29 5.33
C SER A 76 -4.20 -0.58 5.64
N PHE A 77 -5.20 -0.84 4.81
CA PHE A 77 -6.51 -0.19 4.84
C PHE A 77 -7.56 -1.08 5.51
N LEU A 78 -8.51 -0.43 6.17
CA LEU A 78 -9.82 -1.04 6.46
C LEU A 78 -10.61 -1.28 5.17
N PRO A 79 -11.61 -2.16 5.15
CA PRO A 79 -12.46 -2.38 3.97
C PRO A 79 -13.09 -1.07 3.45
N GLU A 80 -13.57 -0.22 4.35
CA GLU A 80 -14.19 1.06 4.01
C GLU A 80 -13.16 2.05 3.49
N GLU A 81 -11.96 2.10 4.10
CA GLU A 81 -10.86 2.94 3.63
C GLU A 81 -10.40 2.50 2.22
N ARG A 82 -10.32 1.20 1.97
CA ARG A 82 -10.03 0.61 0.65
C ARG A 82 -11.04 1.10 -0.36
N ASP A 83 -12.34 0.97 -0.08
CA ASP A 83 -13.40 1.34 -1.02
C ASP A 83 -13.38 2.85 -1.32
N MET A 84 -13.22 3.68 -0.28
CA MET A 84 -13.05 5.13 -0.43
C MET A 84 -11.83 5.49 -1.28
N LEU A 85 -10.69 4.81 -1.05
CA LEU A 85 -9.47 5.04 -1.81
C LEU A 85 -9.66 4.64 -3.28
N ILE A 86 -10.26 3.48 -3.56
CA ILE A 86 -10.53 3.05 -4.92
C ILE A 86 -11.40 4.10 -5.61
N ASP A 87 -12.52 4.52 -5.02
CA ASP A 87 -13.43 5.52 -5.61
C ASP A 87 -12.75 6.88 -5.84
N TYR A 88 -11.89 7.31 -4.92
CA TYR A 88 -11.04 8.49 -5.10
C TYR A 88 -10.11 8.33 -6.32
N LEU A 89 -9.49 7.17 -6.50
CA LEU A 89 -8.62 6.90 -7.64
C LEU A 89 -9.40 6.86 -8.95
N LYS A 90 -10.60 6.25 -8.97
CA LYS A 90 -11.46 6.22 -10.17
C LYS A 90 -11.84 7.62 -10.61
N SER A 91 -12.40 8.40 -9.69
CA SER A 91 -12.94 9.72 -10.02
C SER A 91 -11.88 10.69 -10.53
N ARG A 92 -10.61 10.49 -10.15
CA ARG A 92 -9.57 11.50 -10.33
C ARG A 92 -8.43 11.10 -11.27
N TYR A 93 -8.16 9.81 -11.37
CA TYR A 93 -6.98 9.29 -12.06
C TYR A 93 -7.29 8.15 -13.04
N GLU A 94 -8.55 7.89 -13.37
CA GLU A 94 -8.96 6.85 -14.33
C GLU A 94 -8.18 6.88 -15.64
N SER A 95 -7.89 8.07 -16.18
CA SER A 95 -7.13 8.22 -17.43
C SER A 95 -5.64 7.88 -17.32
N ARG A 96 -5.11 7.77 -16.10
CA ARG A 96 -3.69 7.49 -15.82
C ARG A 96 -3.47 6.08 -15.27
N ILE A 97 -4.49 5.47 -14.69
CA ILE A 97 -4.43 4.16 -14.06
C ILE A 97 -4.93 3.10 -15.02
N LYS A 98 -4.06 2.13 -15.30
CA LYS A 98 -4.39 0.94 -16.07
C LYS A 98 -5.24 0.00 -15.23
N GLU A 99 -4.82 -0.26 -14.01
CA GLU A 99 -5.39 -1.29 -13.14
C GLU A 99 -5.29 -0.89 -11.67
N ILE A 100 -6.25 -1.31 -10.85
CA ILE A 100 -6.20 -1.27 -9.39
C ILE A 100 -6.45 -2.69 -8.88
N ILE A 101 -5.57 -3.18 -8.01
CA ILE A 101 -5.73 -4.46 -7.33
C ILE A 101 -5.77 -4.19 -5.83
N SER A 102 -6.78 -4.74 -5.16
CA SER A 102 -6.81 -4.83 -3.71
C SER A 102 -6.90 -6.28 -3.27
N ALA A 103 -6.13 -6.63 -2.25
CA ALA A 103 -6.08 -7.96 -1.68
C ALA A 103 -5.83 -7.87 -0.16
N PRO A 104 -6.28 -8.85 0.62
CA PRO A 104 -5.89 -8.95 2.01
C PRO A 104 -4.38 -9.22 2.14
N LEU A 105 -3.79 -8.78 3.25
CA LEU A 105 -2.49 -9.22 3.72
C LEU A 105 -2.52 -10.73 3.98
N GLU A 106 -1.38 -11.37 3.74
CA GLU A 106 -1.18 -12.77 4.13
C GLU A 106 -0.81 -12.82 5.62
N PHE A 107 -1.58 -13.56 6.41
CA PHE A 107 -1.37 -13.72 7.84
C PHE A 107 -0.87 -15.13 8.18
N PRO A 108 -0.01 -15.27 9.20
CA PRO A 108 0.57 -14.19 10.02
C PRO A 108 1.62 -13.37 9.26
N ILE A 109 1.80 -12.09 9.63
CA ILE A 109 2.79 -11.21 9.01
C ILE A 109 4.20 -11.72 9.36
N PRO A 110 5.02 -12.05 8.36
CA PRO A 110 6.32 -12.64 8.62
C PRO A 110 7.30 -11.61 9.18
N SER A 111 8.24 -12.11 9.97
CA SER A 111 9.31 -11.28 10.52
C SER A 111 10.30 -10.80 9.46
N GLY A 112 10.92 -9.63 9.68
CA GLY A 112 11.99 -9.11 8.82
C GLY A 112 11.54 -8.37 7.56
N LEU A 113 10.23 -8.20 7.35
CA LEU A 113 9.71 -7.28 6.34
C LEU A 113 9.96 -5.81 6.73
N VAL A 114 10.06 -4.94 5.72
CA VAL A 114 10.24 -3.49 5.90
C VAL A 114 8.96 -2.77 5.45
N PRO A 115 8.37 -1.89 6.27
CA PRO A 115 7.20 -1.13 5.88
C PRO A 115 7.52 -0.13 4.76
N LEU A 116 6.54 0.17 3.93
CA LEU A 116 6.69 0.98 2.71
C LEU A 116 7.13 2.42 3.03
N TRP A 117 6.72 2.97 4.17
CA TRP A 117 7.12 4.30 4.62
C TRP A 117 8.61 4.40 4.95
N LYS A 118 9.27 3.28 5.30
CA LYS A 118 10.72 3.23 5.59
C LYS A 118 11.58 2.93 4.37
N MET A 119 11.00 2.52 3.25
CA MET A 119 11.76 2.22 2.04
C MET A 119 12.59 3.42 1.58
N PRO A 120 13.83 3.24 1.09
CA PRO A 120 14.62 4.34 0.59
C PRO A 120 13.99 4.96 -0.67
N GLU A 121 14.27 6.24 -0.92
CA GLU A 121 14.05 6.85 -2.24
C GLU A 121 15.41 7.04 -2.91
N ASP A 122 15.52 6.64 -4.16
CA ASP A 122 16.68 6.87 -4.99
C ASP A 122 16.25 7.17 -6.44
N GLU A 123 17.11 6.91 -7.43
CA GLU A 123 16.78 7.15 -8.83
C GLU A 123 15.67 6.23 -9.37
N ASN A 124 15.52 5.02 -8.82
CA ASN A 124 14.58 3.99 -9.28
C ASN A 124 13.41 3.79 -8.30
N PHE A 125 13.64 3.95 -7.00
CA PHE A 125 12.61 3.89 -5.97
C PHE A 125 12.11 5.28 -5.62
N GLY A 126 10.80 5.44 -5.46
CA GLY A 126 10.30 6.71 -4.96
C GLY A 126 8.85 6.68 -4.52
N ARG A 127 8.35 7.87 -4.16
CA ARG A 127 7.01 8.04 -3.61
C ARG A 127 6.10 8.93 -4.44
N ILE A 128 4.81 8.57 -4.43
CA ILE A 128 3.71 9.41 -4.87
C ILE A 128 2.99 9.94 -3.64
N TYR A 129 2.96 11.26 -3.49
CA TYR A 129 2.34 11.95 -2.35
C TYR A 129 0.88 12.30 -2.67
N LEU A 130 -0.03 11.32 -2.68
CA LEU A 130 -1.44 11.57 -2.96
C LEU A 130 -2.05 12.55 -1.93
N ASP A 131 -1.63 12.44 -0.68
CA ASP A 131 -1.99 13.33 0.43
C ASP A 131 -1.64 14.82 0.20
N ARG A 132 -0.82 15.13 -0.81
CA ARG A 132 -0.44 16.50 -1.19
C ARG A 132 -1.10 16.97 -2.50
N ALA A 133 -1.91 16.14 -3.14
CA ALA A 133 -2.62 16.53 -4.35
C ALA A 133 -3.61 17.68 -4.05
N PRO A 134 -3.78 18.66 -4.96
CA PRO A 134 -4.82 19.69 -4.81
C PRO A 134 -6.19 19.03 -4.59
N ASN A 135 -7.07 19.58 -3.75
CA ASN A 135 -8.39 19.03 -3.40
C ASN A 135 -8.38 17.54 -2.98
N TYR A 136 -7.35 17.06 -2.26
CA TYR A 136 -7.36 15.73 -1.65
C TYR A 136 -8.54 15.61 -0.66
N SER A 137 -9.38 14.59 -0.83
CA SER A 137 -10.68 14.50 -0.14
C SER A 137 -10.83 13.30 0.80
N LEU A 138 -9.81 12.44 0.89
CA LEU A 138 -9.85 11.28 1.78
C LEU A 138 -9.59 11.71 3.24
N PRO A 139 -10.25 11.07 4.23
CA PRO A 139 -10.07 11.40 5.64
C PRO A 139 -8.77 10.85 6.26
N PHE A 140 -8.04 10.02 5.52
CA PHE A 140 -6.74 9.44 5.89
C PHE A 140 -5.70 9.83 4.85
N LYS A 141 -4.41 9.83 5.21
CA LYS A 141 -3.31 10.20 4.32
C LYS A 141 -2.80 8.98 3.57
N VAL A 142 -2.78 9.05 2.24
CA VAL A 142 -2.28 7.98 1.37
C VAL A 142 -1.04 8.43 0.61
N ARG A 143 -0.07 7.54 0.55
CA ARG A 143 1.09 7.64 -0.33
C ARG A 143 1.26 6.36 -1.12
N GLY A 144 1.97 6.45 -2.23
CA GLY A 144 2.34 5.31 -3.05
C GLY A 144 3.84 5.12 -3.06
N PHE A 145 4.32 3.90 -3.00
CA PHE A 145 5.71 3.53 -3.27
C PHE A 145 5.79 2.83 -4.62
N TYR A 146 6.76 3.19 -5.46
CA TYR A 146 6.98 2.55 -6.75
C TYR A 146 8.44 2.14 -6.93
N ASP A 147 8.64 1.11 -7.74
CA ASP A 147 9.94 0.67 -8.24
C ASP A 147 9.94 0.78 -9.77
N LEU A 148 10.87 1.54 -10.34
CA LEU A 148 11.01 1.68 -11.79
C LEU A 148 11.77 0.51 -12.43
N ASN A 149 12.54 -0.26 -11.67
CA ASN A 149 13.29 -1.41 -12.18
C ASN A 149 12.39 -2.59 -12.54
N SER A 150 11.24 -2.70 -11.88
CA SER A 150 10.24 -3.73 -12.20
C SER A 150 9.46 -3.44 -13.49
N ALA A 151 9.60 -2.24 -14.05
CA ALA A 151 8.81 -1.77 -15.19
C ALA A 151 9.64 -1.63 -16.47
N PRO A 152 9.16 -2.14 -17.62
CA PRO A 152 9.87 -1.99 -18.88
C PRO A 152 9.89 -0.54 -19.38
N PRO A 153 10.90 -0.13 -20.17
CA PRO A 153 10.97 1.20 -20.76
C PRO A 153 9.78 1.46 -21.72
N LEU A 154 9.40 2.73 -21.88
CA LEU A 154 8.32 3.16 -22.79
C LEU A 154 8.67 2.97 -24.26
N MET A 155 9.95 3.13 -24.62
CA MET A 155 10.46 2.85 -25.96
C MET A 155 11.36 1.61 -25.88
N ASP A 156 11.11 0.64 -26.76
CA ASP A 156 12.10 -0.39 -27.05
C ASP A 156 13.32 0.33 -27.64
N GLU A 157 14.49 0.18 -27.03
CA GLU A 157 15.75 0.61 -27.66
C GLU A 157 15.84 -0.14 -29.00
N LYS A 158 15.69 0.60 -30.09
CA LYS A 158 15.93 0.11 -31.45
C LYS A 158 17.40 0.19 -31.79
#